data_AF-A0A519BQW4-F1
#
_entry.id   AF-A0A519BQW4-F1
#
_cell.length_a   1.000
_cell.length_b   1.000
_cell.length_c   1.000
_cell.angle_alpha   90.00
_cell.angle_beta   90.00
_cell.angle_gamma   90.00
#
_symmetry.space_group_name_H-M   'P 1'
#
loop_
_entity.id
_entity.type
_entity.pdbx_description
1 polymer ?
#
loop_
_entity_poly.entity_id
_entity_poly.type
_entity_poly.pdbx_seq_one_letter_code
_entity_poly.pdbx_strand_id
1 'polypeptide(L)'
;VENFTEKPTMTLPFGQGIHAGLGIFKNLSIFKDAEIPSNPENKIYPKLAENNQLGTYIVNDWQSVNTPDEYSRIKKKFASHVEPYPNS
;
A
#
# COMPACT_ATOMS: atom_id res chain seq x y z
N VAL A 1 -7.86 -18.82 0.41
CA VAL A 1 -6.79 -18.26 1.26
C VAL A 1 -6.23 -17.06 0.53
N GLU A 2 -6.38 -15.86 1.09
CA GLU A 2 -5.76 -14.65 0.52
C GLU A 2 -4.24 -14.80 0.62
N ASN A 3 -3.50 -14.52 -0.46
CA ASN A 3 -2.05 -14.69 -0.49
C ASN A 3 -1.38 -13.41 -0.99
N PHE A 4 -0.31 -13.00 -0.33
CA PHE A 4 0.46 -11.81 -0.68
C PHE A 4 1.70 -12.22 -1.48
N THR A 5 2.03 -11.47 -2.53
CA THR A 5 3.24 -11.71 -3.32
C THR A 5 3.93 -10.39 -3.57
N GLU A 6 5.18 -10.27 -3.13
CA GLU A 6 5.99 -9.08 -3.38
C GLU A 6 6.39 -9.01 -4.86
N LYS A 7 6.02 -7.92 -5.54
CA LYS A 7 6.48 -7.51 -6.89
C LYS A 7 6.56 -8.68 -7.90
N PRO A 8 5.42 -9.20 -8.39
CA PRO A 8 5.43 -10.27 -9.37
C PRO A 8 6.09 -9.83 -10.69
N THR A 9 6.81 -10.74 -11.34
CA THR A 9 7.54 -10.51 -12.59
C THR A 9 6.64 -10.37 -13.83
N MET A 10 5.33 -10.57 -13.68
CA MET A 10 4.34 -10.57 -14.77
C MET A 10 3.16 -9.66 -14.48
N THR A 11 2.44 -9.29 -15.55
CA THR A 11 1.13 -8.63 -15.50
C THR A 11 0.19 -9.37 -14.55
N LEU A 12 -0.46 -8.62 -13.65
CA LEU A 12 -1.36 -9.18 -12.65
C LEU A 12 -2.54 -9.90 -13.32
N PRO A 13 -2.80 -11.18 -13.01
CA PRO A 13 -3.96 -11.89 -13.53
C PRO A 13 -5.27 -11.31 -12.99
N PHE A 14 -6.37 -11.58 -13.72
CA PHE A 14 -7.70 -11.12 -13.37
C PHE A 14 -8.10 -11.55 -11.96
N GLY A 15 -8.62 -10.61 -11.17
CA GLY A 15 -8.99 -10.85 -9.76
C GLY A 15 -7.88 -10.55 -8.74
N GLN A 16 -6.68 -10.13 -9.17
CA GLN A 16 -5.63 -9.63 -8.27
C GLN A 16 -5.68 -8.10 -8.11
N GLY A 17 -5.41 -7.63 -6.89
CA GLY A 17 -5.27 -6.21 -6.55
C GLY A 17 -3.82 -5.84 -6.21
N ILE A 18 -3.51 -4.55 -6.26
CA ILE A 18 -2.22 -4.00 -5.82
C ILE A 18 -2.36 -3.57 -4.36
N HIS A 19 -1.34 -3.85 -3.54
CA HIS A 19 -1.30 -3.35 -2.17
C HIS A 19 -0.98 -1.85 -2.15
N ALA A 20 -1.93 -1.05 -1.69
CA ALA A 20 -1.88 0.42 -1.69
C ALA A 20 -0.94 1.03 -0.63
N GLY A 21 -0.34 0.22 0.25
CA GLY A 21 0.52 0.70 1.34
C GLY A 21 -0.23 1.20 2.58
N LEU A 22 -1.55 0.99 2.65
CA LEU A 22 -2.37 1.34 3.81
C LEU A 22 -2.72 0.09 4.62
N GLY A 23 -2.27 0.04 5.88
CA GLY A 23 -2.62 -1.02 6.84
C GLY A 23 -3.43 -0.47 8.01
N ILE A 24 -4.59 -1.07 8.30
CA ILE A 24 -5.41 -0.73 9.47
C ILE A 24 -5.27 -1.84 10.50
N PHE A 25 -4.75 -1.51 11.68
CA PHE A 25 -4.54 -2.45 12.77
C PHE A 25 -5.44 -2.11 13.96
N LYS A 26 -6.13 -3.10 14.51
CA LYS A 26 -6.98 -2.92 15.70
C LYS A 26 -6.17 -2.52 16.94
N ASN A 27 -4.93 -3.01 17.04
CA ASN A 27 -4.03 -2.69 18.14
C ASN A 27 -2.59 -2.62 17.60
N LEU A 28 -1.96 -1.45 17.75
CA LEU A 28 -0.57 -1.21 17.33
C LEU A 28 0.46 -1.72 18.34
N SER A 29 0.05 -2.06 19.58
CA SER A 29 0.97 -2.56 20.61
C SER A 29 1.64 -3.88 20.22
N ILE A 30 1.09 -4.61 19.24
CA ILE A 30 1.66 -5.83 18.67
C ILE A 30 3.02 -5.59 18.00
N PHE A 31 3.34 -4.34 17.64
CA PHE A 31 4.59 -3.98 16.99
C PHE A 31 5.63 -3.40 17.93
N LYS A 32 5.29 -3.15 19.21
CA LYS A 32 6.14 -2.42 20.15
C LYS A 32 7.50 -3.07 20.36
N ASP A 33 7.50 -4.40 20.46
CA ASP A 33 8.71 -5.22 20.67
C ASP A 33 8.94 -6.19 19.50
N ALA A 34 8.23 -5.99 18.39
CA ALA A 34 8.35 -6.86 17.23
C ALA A 34 9.65 -6.56 16.49
N GLU A 35 10.51 -7.56 16.38
CA GLU A 35 11.65 -7.50 15.46
C GLU A 35 11.10 -7.49 14.03
N ILE A 36 11.16 -6.32 13.37
CA ILE A 36 10.70 -6.16 11.99
C ILE A 36 11.76 -6.80 11.08
N PRO A 37 11.45 -7.91 10.39
CA PRO A 37 12.42 -8.55 9.52
C PRO A 37 12.67 -7.69 8.28
N SER A 38 13.78 -7.92 7.58
CA SER A 38 14.18 -7.18 6.37
C SER A 38 13.21 -7.24 5.18
N ASN A 39 12.20 -8.11 5.23
CA ASN A 39 11.08 -8.19 4.28
C ASN A 39 9.80 -8.53 5.07
N PRO A 40 9.21 -7.55 5.77
CA PRO A 40 8.08 -7.79 6.66
C PRO A 40 6.86 -8.32 5.91
N GLU A 41 6.62 -7.86 4.69
CA GLU A 41 5.52 -8.31 3.86
C GLU A 41 5.51 -9.83 3.61
N ASN A 42 6.68 -10.43 3.37
CA ASN A 42 6.79 -11.87 3.07
C ASN A 42 6.74 -12.77 4.31
N LYS A 43 6.85 -12.19 5.52
CA LYS A 43 6.88 -12.95 6.78
C LYS A 43 5.67 -12.69 7.67
N ILE A 44 5.12 -11.47 7.63
CA ILE A 44 4.03 -11.03 8.50
C ILE A 44 2.68 -11.31 7.83
N TYR A 45 2.49 -10.92 6.56
CA TYR A 45 1.18 -11.08 5.90
C TYR A 45 0.73 -12.54 5.74
N PRO A 46 1.60 -13.51 5.38
CA PRO A 46 1.18 -14.92 5.32
C PRO A 46 0.70 -15.44 6.69
N LYS A 47 1.40 -15.10 7.78
CA LYS A 47 1.00 -15.48 9.14
C LYS A 47 -0.33 -14.86 9.55
N LEU A 48 -0.56 -13.59 9.20
CA LEU A 48 -1.83 -12.92 9.46
C LEU A 48 -2.98 -13.56 8.66
N ALA A 49 -2.73 -13.99 7.42
CA ALA A 49 -3.71 -14.70 6.60
C ALA A 49 -4.03 -16.10 7.17
N GLU A 50 -3.01 -16.87 7.57
CA GLU A 50 -3.18 -18.19 8.23
C GLU A 50 -4.03 -18.10 9.50
N ASN A 51 -3.85 -17.02 10.28
CA ASN A 51 -4.58 -16.79 11.52
C ASN A 51 -5.97 -16.15 11.31
N ASN A 52 -6.44 -15.94 10.07
CA ASN A 52 -7.65 -15.18 9.75
C ASN A 52 -7.67 -13.77 10.39
N GLN A 53 -6.51 -13.14 10.51
CA GLN A 53 -6.32 -11.79 11.06
C GLN A 53 -6.09 -10.74 9.97
N LEU A 54 -6.00 -11.16 8.70
CA LEU A 54 -5.91 -10.28 7.54
C LEU A 54 -7.33 -10.01 7.00
N GLY A 55 -7.61 -8.74 6.72
CA GLY A 55 -8.81 -8.32 6.00
C GLY A 55 -8.42 -7.39 4.85
N THR A 56 -9.11 -7.52 3.72
CA THR A 56 -8.83 -6.71 2.53
C THR A 56 -9.90 -5.63 2.37
N TYR A 57 -9.45 -4.38 2.18
CA TYR A 57 -10.32 -3.26 1.80
C TYR A 57 -9.95 -2.78 0.40
N ILE A 58 -10.92 -2.72 -0.51
CA ILE A 58 -10.70 -2.30 -1.90
C ILE A 58 -10.83 -0.78 -2.00
N VAL A 59 -9.75 -0.13 -2.46
CA VAL A 59 -9.74 1.29 -2.79
C VAL A 59 -9.89 1.43 -4.29
N ASN A 60 -10.85 2.26 -4.74
CA ASN A 60 -11.16 2.42 -6.16
C ASN A 60 -10.36 3.53 -6.86
N ASP A 61 -9.75 4.45 -6.10
CA ASP A 61 -8.86 5.49 -6.65
C ASP A 61 -7.57 5.55 -5.80
N TRP A 62 -6.47 5.08 -6.39
CA TRP A 62 -5.14 5.08 -5.79
C TRP A 62 -4.07 5.28 -6.86
N GLN A 63 -3.04 6.07 -6.56
CA GLN A 63 -1.91 6.31 -7.46
C GLN A 63 -0.59 6.32 -6.66
N SER A 64 0.42 5.61 -7.16
CA SER A 64 1.80 5.66 -6.66
C SER A 64 2.48 6.98 -7.02
N VAL A 65 3.45 7.41 -6.19
CA VAL A 65 4.26 8.62 -6.38
C VAL A 65 5.75 8.31 -6.18
N ASN A 66 6.20 7.15 -6.63
CA ASN A 66 7.52 6.61 -6.31
C ASN A 66 8.60 7.02 -7.33
N THR A 67 8.19 7.56 -8.47
CA THR A 67 9.07 8.03 -9.54
C THR A 67 8.80 9.50 -9.91
N PRO A 68 9.79 10.23 -10.46
CA PRO A 68 9.58 11.61 -10.93
C PRO A 68 8.46 11.75 -11.97
N ASP A 69 8.28 10.73 -12.82
CA ASP A 69 7.24 10.71 -13.84
C ASP A 69 5.84 10.56 -13.22
N GLU A 70 5.69 9.65 -12.24
CA GLU A 70 4.45 9.49 -11.48
C GLU A 70 4.07 10.77 -10.74
N TYR A 71 5.06 11.40 -10.08
CA TYR A 71 4.87 12.69 -9.40
C TYR A 71 4.41 13.78 -10.37
N SER A 72 5.06 13.89 -11.53
CA SER A 72 4.71 14.89 -12.55
C SER A 72 3.30 14.70 -13.09
N ARG A 73 2.85 13.46 -13.28
CA ARG A 73 1.48 13.13 -13.72
C ARG A 73 0.44 13.57 -12.68
N ILE A 74 0.68 13.27 -11.40
CA ILE A 74 -0.21 13.64 -10.30
C ILE A 74 -0.27 15.16 -10.15
N LYS A 75 0.89 15.83 -10.17
CA LYS A 75 0.96 17.29 -10.10
C LYS A 75 0.13 17.97 -11.20
N LYS A 76 0.19 17.46 -12.44
CA LYS A 76 -0.66 17.96 -13.54
C LYS A 76 -2.14 17.70 -13.30
N LYS A 77 -2.51 16.49 -12.85
CA LYS A 77 -3.91 16.10 -12.58
C LYS A 77 -4.57 17.01 -11.54
N PHE A 78 -3.81 17.41 -10.51
CA PHE A 78 -4.33 18.20 -9.39
C PHE A 78 -3.95 19.69 -9.45
N ALA A 79 -3.29 20.16 -10.52
CA ALA A 79 -2.80 21.54 -10.63
C ALA A 79 -3.90 22.60 -10.42
N SER A 80 -5.13 22.33 -10.86
CA SER A 80 -6.28 23.23 -10.69
C SER A 80 -6.90 23.23 -9.29
N HIS A 81 -6.49 22.30 -8.42
CA HIS A 81 -7.04 22.10 -7.07
C HIS A 81 -6.06 22.52 -5.97
N VAL A 82 -4.85 22.95 -6.35
CA VAL A 82 -3.86 23.48 -5.40
C VAL A 82 -4.14 24.96 -5.23
N GLU A 83 -4.67 25.35 -4.07
CA GLU A 83 -4.73 26.76 -3.70
C GLU A 83 -3.31 27.35 -3.71
N PRO A 84 -3.09 28.55 -4.27
CA PRO A 84 -1.80 29.20 -4.19
C PRO A 84 -1.39 29.34 -2.73
N TYR A 85 -0.16 28.96 -2.39
CA TYR A 85 0.38 29.22 -1.06
C TYR A 85 0.30 30.73 -0.79
N PRO A 86 -0.26 31.18 0.34
CA PRO A 86 -0.64 32.58 0.52
C PRO A 86 0.51 33.60 0.61
N ASN A 87 1.78 33.23 0.35
CA ASN A 87 2.94 34.13 0.44
C ASN A 87 4.08 33.77 -0.53
N SER A 88 3.80 33.58 -1.82
CA SER A 88 4.87 33.37 -2.83
C SER A 88 5.24 34.64 -3.57
#